data_AF-A0A7Y4S8B4-F1
#
_entry.id   AF-A0A7Y4S8B4-F1
#
_cell.length_a   1.000
_cell.length_b   1.000
_cell.length_c   1.000
_cell.angle_alpha   90.00
_cell.angle_beta   90.00
_cell.angle_gamma   90.00
#
_symmetry.space_group_name_H-M   'P 1'
#
loop_
_entity.id
_entity.type
_entity.pdbx_description
1 polymer ?
#
loop_
_entity_poly.entity_id
_entity_poly.type
_entity_poly.pdbx_seq_one_letter_code
_entity_poly.pdbx_strand_id
1 'polypeptide(L)' 'MKILIPVDGSDSALHAVKHAIQMASELKTSPQLLLLNVQWNVAVGNIKLFINQDTL' A
#
# COMPACT_ATOMS: atom_id res chain seq x y z
N MET A 1 -1.33 -16.37 -9.50
CA MET A 1 -0.91 -16.22 -8.08
C MET A 1 -1.16 -14.78 -7.64
N LYS A 2 -1.48 -14.55 -6.36
CA LYS A 2 -1.68 -13.20 -5.79
C LYS A 2 -0.64 -12.95 -4.68
N ILE A 3 -0.04 -11.77 -4.65
CA ILE A 3 0.92 -11.33 -3.63
C ILE A 3 0.38 -10.06 -2.99
N LEU A 4 0.19 -10.06 -1.67
CA LEU A 4 -0.26 -8.89 -0.91
C LEU A 4 0.95 -8.22 -0.25
N ILE A 5 1.09 -6.92 -0.45
CA ILE A 5 2.18 -6.10 0.09
C ILE A 5 1.56 -4.99 0.93
N PRO A 6 1.74 -5.02 2.27
CA PRO A 6 1.42 -3.88 3.12
C PRO A 6 2.32 -2.69 2.77
N VAL A 7 1.73 -1.51 2.66
CA VAL A 7 2.44 -0.24 2.44
C VAL A 7 2.04 0.77 3.50
N ASP A 8 3.01 1.46 4.07
CA ASP A 8 2.83 2.43 5.16
C ASP A 8 3.51 3.78 4.85
N GLY A 9 4.05 3.94 3.64
CA GLY A 9 4.79 5.14 3.21
C GLY A 9 6.27 5.15 3.60
N SER A 10 6.78 4.13 4.31
CA SER A 10 8.20 4.02 4.62
C SER A 10 9.06 3.63 3.41
N ASP A 11 10.36 3.94 3.47
CA ASP A 11 11.34 3.48 2.48
C ASP A 11 11.39 1.95 2.39
N SER A 12 11.19 1.26 3.52
CA SER A 12 11.13 -0.21 3.55
C SER A 12 9.95 -0.75 2.75
N ALA A 13 8.78 -0.14 2.86
CA ALA A 13 7.61 -0.51 2.04
C ALA A 13 7.89 -0.26 0.55
N LEU A 14 8.53 0.85 0.21
CA LEU A 14 8.93 1.14 -1.18
C LEU A 14 9.91 0.08 -1.72
N HIS A 15 10.90 -0.32 -0.92
CA HIS A 15 11.83 -1.39 -1.30
C HIS A 15 11.13 -2.74 -1.49
N ALA A 16 10.17 -3.08 -0.63
CA ALA A 16 9.38 -4.30 -0.77
C ALA A 16 8.59 -4.34 -2.08
N VAL A 17 7.95 -3.22 -2.46
CA VAL A 17 7.23 -3.09 -3.73
C VAL A 17 8.18 -3.25 -4.93
N LYS A 18 9.33 -2.54 -4.92
CA LYS A 18 10.33 -2.65 -6.00
C LYS A 18 10.84 -4.08 -6.15
N HIS A 19 11.12 -4.74 -5.04
CA HIS A 19 11.57 -6.14 -5.05
C HIS A 19 10.49 -7.08 -5.61
N ALA A 20 9.23 -6.90 -5.23
CA ALA A 20 8.13 -7.72 -5.75
C ALA A 20 7.92 -7.52 -7.26
N ILE A 21 8.12 -6.30 -7.78
CA ILE A 21 8.09 -6.03 -9.23
C ILE A 21 9.21 -6.76 -9.95
N GLN A 22 10.43 -6.69 -9.41
CA GLN A 22 11.59 -7.40 -9.97
C GLN A 22 11.34 -8.91 -9.99
N MET A 23 10.88 -9.48 -8.87
CA MET A 23 10.54 -10.89 -8.76
C MET A 23 9.43 -11.29 -9.73
N ALA A 24 8.42 -10.45 -9.93
CA ALA A 24 7.34 -10.72 -10.88
C ALA A 24 7.84 -10.92 -12.32
N SER A 25 8.93 -10.25 -12.71
CA SER A 25 9.55 -10.39 -14.03
C SER A 25 10.28 -11.73 -14.23
N GLU A 26 10.68 -12.39 -13.14
CA GLU A 26 11.43 -13.65 -13.14
C GLU A 26 10.50 -14.88 -13.09
N LEU A 27 9.21 -14.67 -12.79
CA LEU A 27 8.23 -15.74 -12.70
C LEU A 27 7.66 -16.12 -14.07
N LYS A 28 7.49 -17.42 -14.30
CA LYS A 28 6.87 -17.98 -15.52
C LYS A 28 5.45 -17.47 -15.77
N THR A 29 4.77 -17.02 -14.73
CA THR A 29 3.42 -16.46 -14.80
C THR A 29 3.39 -15.20 -13.96
N SER A 30 3.01 -14.08 -14.58
CA SER A 30 2.96 -12.80 -13.91
C SER A 30 1.97 -12.85 -12.73
N PRO A 31 2.42 -12.61 -11.48
CA PRO A 31 1.53 -12.55 -10.34
C PRO A 31 0.74 -11.24 -10.33
N GLN A 32 -0.43 -11.27 -9.70
CA GLN A 32 -1.15 -10.04 -9.36
C GLN A 32 -0.58 -9.50 -8.05
N LEU A 33 0.00 -8.29 -8.09
CA LEU A 33 0.42 -7.57 -6.89
C LEU A 33 -0.75 -6.76 -6.34
N LEU A 34 -1.03 -6.93 -5.05
CA LEU A 34 -2.06 -6.22 -4.30
C LEU A 34 -1.36 -5.35 -3.25
N LEU A 35 -1.65 -4.05 -3.22
CA LEU A 35 -1.11 -3.14 -2.23
C LEU A 35 -2.17 -2.83 -1.18
N LEU A 36 -1.82 -2.94 0.10
CA LEU A 36 -2.70 -2.63 1.22
C LEU A 36 -2.07 -1.55 2.08
N ASN A 37 -2.68 -0.37 2.07
CA ASN A 37 -2.41 0.66 3.04
C ASN A 37 -3.50 0.63 4.12
N VAL A 38 -3.14 0.42 5.38
CA VAL A 38 -4.09 0.44 6.49
C VAL A 38 -4.05 1.82 7.13
N GLN A 39 -5.07 2.62 6.87
CA GLN A 39 -5.27 3.88 7.59
C GLN A 39 -6.00 3.58 8.90
N TRP A 40 -5.47 4.08 10.01
CA TRP A 40 -6.22 4.05 11.27
C TRP A 40 -7.51 4.85 11.08
N ASN A 41 -8.63 4.37 11.62
CA ASN A 41 -9.85 5.17 11.65
C ASN A 41 -9.60 6.33 12.61
N VAL A 42 -9.22 7.49 12.08
CA VAL A 42 -9.04 8.74 12.83
C VAL A 42 -10.41 9.32 13.20
N ALA A 43 -11.24 8.52 13.85
CA ALA A 43 -12.45 8.96 14.52
C ALA A 43 -12.14 9.32 15.99
N VAL A 44 -11.02 10.00 16.22
CA VAL A 44 -10.65 10.57 17.52
C VAL A 44 -10.69 12.10 17.40
N GLY A 45 -11.84 12.68 17.77
CA GLY A 45 -12.01 14.13 17.95
C GLY A 45 -12.03 14.98 16.67
N ASN A 46 -11.83 16.30 16.84
CA ASN A 46 -12.02 17.40 15.88
C ASN A 46 -11.29 17.28 14.52
N ILE A 47 -10.61 16.18 14.22
CA ILE A 47 -9.85 15.95 12.98
C ILE A 47 -10.79 15.87 11.76
N LYS A 48 -12.08 15.53 11.95
CA LYS A 48 -13.12 15.65 10.90
C LYS A 48 -13.28 17.07 10.34
N LEU A 49 -12.84 18.11 11.04
CA LEU A 49 -12.90 19.50 10.56
C LEU A 49 -11.74 19.85 9.62
N PHE A 50 -10.69 19.03 9.55
CA PHE A 50 -9.44 19.34 8.86
C PHE A 50 -9.10 18.40 7.69
N ILE A 51 -9.86 17.33 7.49
CA ILE A 51 -9.70 16.43 6.34
C ILE A 51 -10.82 16.72 5.35
N ASN A 52 -10.47 17.41 4.25
CA ASN A 52 -11.39 17.66 3.15
C ASN A 52 -11.63 16.37 2.37
N GLN A 53 -12.86 16.16 1.92
CA GLN A 53 -13.28 14.91 1.25
C GLN A 53 -12.60 14.72 -0.13
N ASP A 54 -11.97 15.77 -0.65
CA ASP A 54 -11.21 15.78 -1.90
C ASP A 54 -9.83 15.09 -1.79
N THR A 55 -9.38 14.74 -0.58
CA THR A 55 -8.05 14.14 -0.34
C THR A 55 -8.09 12.63 -0.09
N LEU A 56 -9.25 11.98 -0.27
CA LEU A 56 -9.41 10.51 -0.25
C LEU A 56 -9.79 10.00 -1.65
#